data_AF-A0A1Y1N9W9-F1
#
_entry.id   AF-A0A1Y1N9W9-F1
#
_cell.length_a   1.000
_cell.length_b   1.000
_cell.length_c   1.000
_cell.angle_alpha   90.00
_cell.angle_beta   90.00
_cell.angle_gamma   90.00
#
_symmetry.space_group_name_H-M   'P 1'
#
loop_
_entity.id
_entity.type
_entity.pdbx_description
1 polymer ?
#
loop_
_entity_poly.entity_id
_entity_poly.type
_entity_poly.pdbx_seq_one_letter_code
_entity_poly.pdbx_strand_id
1 'polypeptide(L)'
;MYHLRDYGLRKYTFLEICTIAVQYFYLGYVTLFFAGYLFLHTYFNLTAEFLRFADRQFYEDWWTSVNLDDYFRKWNPIVYEWLYVFVYKECRDHFAPEKTQFARLLTLLLSGLYHDFIMCISCRLFMPFFTFGYGFIFLLRSLKGKRSLVVSYGIQVSMGFTIWTMEYYARQNCPRVQDGILDVLIPRFVYC
;
A
#
# COMPACT_ATOMS: atom_id res chain seq x y z
N MET A 1 -16.97 -9.52 -2.66
CA MET A 1 -17.49 -8.44 -1.77
C MET A 1 -18.64 -8.86 -0.87
N TYR A 2 -19.46 -9.86 -1.22
CA TYR A 2 -20.59 -10.28 -0.38
C TYR A 2 -20.21 -11.17 0.83
N HIS A 3 -19.04 -11.83 0.82
CA HIS A 3 -18.65 -12.76 1.88
C HIS A 3 -18.51 -12.13 3.27
N LEU A 4 -18.21 -10.83 3.33
CA LEU A 4 -18.06 -10.06 4.57
C LEU A 4 -19.27 -9.17 4.88
N ARG A 5 -20.37 -9.29 4.12
CA ARG A 5 -21.57 -8.46 4.32
C ARG A 5 -22.13 -8.59 5.73
N ASP A 6 -22.06 -9.79 6.29
CA ASP A 6 -22.58 -10.11 7.61
C ASP A 6 -21.56 -9.89 8.72
N TYR A 7 -20.42 -9.24 8.42
CA TYR A 7 -19.41 -8.91 9.41
C TYR A 7 -20.01 -7.97 10.46
N GLY A 8 -20.01 -8.41 11.72
CA GLY A 8 -20.66 -7.73 12.84
C GLY A 8 -22.07 -8.19 13.17
N LEU A 9 -22.73 -8.94 12.29
CA LEU A 9 -23.98 -9.65 12.60
C LEU A 9 -23.71 -11.06 13.14
N ARG A 10 -22.63 -11.68 12.65
CA ARG A 10 -22.12 -12.97 13.12
C ARG A 10 -20.64 -12.90 13.44
N LYS A 11 -20.17 -13.84 14.26
CA LYS A 11 -18.73 -14.03 14.49
C LYS A 11 -18.12 -14.78 13.31
N TYR A 12 -16.98 -14.28 12.83
CA TYR A 12 -16.15 -14.95 11.84
C TYR A 12 -14.97 -15.62 12.55
N THR A 13 -14.68 -16.86 12.18
CA THR A 13 -13.46 -17.54 12.62
C THR A 13 -12.25 -17.02 11.85
N PHE A 14 -11.06 -17.12 12.45
CA PHE A 14 -9.82 -16.73 11.79
C PHE A 14 -9.63 -17.45 10.44
N LEU A 15 -9.98 -18.74 10.37
CA LEU A 15 -9.87 -19.52 9.13
C LEU A 15 -10.82 -19.01 8.03
N GLU A 16 -12.05 -18.62 8.37
CA GLU A 16 -12.97 -17.99 7.41
C GLU A 16 -12.39 -16.68 6.87
N ILE A 17 -11.82 -15.84 7.74
CA ILE A 17 -11.19 -14.59 7.32
C ILE A 17 -9.99 -14.87 6.40
N CYS A 18 -9.14 -15.85 6.73
CA CYS A 18 -8.02 -16.25 5.88
C CYS A 18 -8.48 -16.78 4.52
N THR A 19 -9.53 -17.59 4.46
CA THR A 19 -10.03 -18.11 3.18
C THR A 19 -10.62 -16.99 2.32
N ILE A 20 -11.34 -16.05 2.92
CA ILE A 20 -11.84 -14.85 2.23
C ILE A 20 -10.66 -13.98 1.74
N ALA A 21 -9.64 -13.78 2.55
CA ALA A 21 -8.46 -13.01 2.17
C ALA A 21 -7.75 -13.63 0.95
N VAL A 22 -7.61 -14.96 0.93
CA VAL A 22 -7.05 -15.70 -0.22
C VAL A 22 -7.93 -15.54 -1.46
N GLN A 23 -9.26 -15.59 -1.31
CA GLN A 23 -10.16 -15.32 -2.43
C GLN A 23 -9.99 -13.90 -2.98
N TYR A 24 -9.63 -12.92 -2.16
CA TYR A 24 -9.37 -11.55 -2.61
C TYR A 24 -7.97 -11.34 -3.21
N PHE A 25 -7.12 -12.35 -3.26
CA PHE A 25 -5.79 -12.22 -3.86
C PHE A 25 -5.86 -11.71 -5.31
N TYR A 26 -6.72 -12.30 -6.15
CA TYR A 26 -6.83 -11.84 -7.54
C TYR A 26 -7.23 -10.36 -7.64
N LEU A 27 -8.06 -9.87 -6.71
CA LEU A 27 -8.57 -8.50 -6.74
C LEU A 27 -7.44 -7.50 -6.50
N GLY A 28 -6.54 -7.76 -5.55
CA GLY A 28 -5.42 -6.86 -5.31
C GLY A 28 -4.43 -6.81 -6.49
N TYR A 29 -4.19 -7.94 -7.16
CA TYR A 29 -3.36 -7.96 -8.38
C TYR A 29 -4.00 -7.15 -9.51
N VAL A 30 -5.26 -7.42 -9.81
CA VAL A 30 -5.99 -6.70 -10.87
C VAL A 30 -6.00 -5.21 -10.55
N THR A 31 -6.25 -4.83 -9.29
CA THR A 31 -6.23 -3.43 -8.87
C THR A 31 -4.85 -2.81 -9.07
N LEU A 32 -3.76 -3.48 -8.69
CA LEU A 32 -2.40 -2.97 -8.84
C LEU A 32 -2.06 -2.68 -10.30
N PHE A 33 -2.31 -3.64 -11.20
CA PHE A 33 -2.04 -3.48 -12.63
C PHE A 33 -2.97 -2.46 -13.28
N PHE A 34 -4.26 -2.49 -12.94
CA PHE A 34 -5.25 -1.60 -13.52
C PHE A 34 -5.03 -0.15 -13.07
N ALA A 35 -4.74 0.09 -11.79
CA ALA A 35 -4.38 1.40 -11.28
C ALA A 35 -3.05 1.89 -11.87
N GLY A 36 -2.03 1.02 -11.96
CA GLY A 36 -0.78 1.35 -12.62
C GLY A 36 -1.00 1.78 -14.08
N TYR A 37 -1.82 1.04 -14.83
CA TYR A 37 -2.15 1.39 -16.20
C TYR A 37 -2.95 2.69 -16.32
N LEU A 38 -4.04 2.84 -15.57
CA LEU A 38 -4.88 4.04 -15.66
C LEU A 38 -4.14 5.32 -15.27
N PHE A 39 -3.35 5.28 -14.19
CA PHE A 39 -2.65 6.46 -13.71
C PHE A 39 -1.30 6.67 -14.41
N LEU A 40 -0.40 5.69 -14.36
CA LEU A 40 0.97 5.88 -14.84
C LEU A 40 1.07 5.86 -16.37
N HIS A 41 0.26 5.01 -17.03
CA HIS A 41 0.23 4.97 -18.47
C HIS A 41 -0.73 6.01 -19.03
N THR A 42 -2.04 5.85 -18.82
CA THR A 42 -3.05 6.65 -19.52
C THR A 42 -3.08 8.10 -19.07
N TYR A 43 -3.23 8.36 -17.77
CA TYR A 43 -3.40 9.72 -17.25
C TYR A 43 -2.14 10.58 -17.44
N PHE A 44 -0.95 10.06 -17.11
CA PHE A 44 0.28 10.83 -17.30
C PHE A 44 0.64 11.04 -18.78
N ASN A 45 0.45 10.06 -19.68
CA ASN A 45 0.67 10.32 -21.10
C ASN A 45 -0.33 11.33 -21.68
N LEU A 46 -1.60 11.26 -21.27
CA LEU A 46 -2.61 12.26 -21.68
C LEU A 46 -2.21 13.66 -21.22
N THR A 47 -1.79 13.78 -19.95
CA THR A 47 -1.35 15.07 -19.38
C THR A 47 -0.08 15.57 -20.06
N ALA A 48 0.88 14.68 -20.35
CA ALA A 48 2.09 15.02 -21.06
C ALA A 48 1.81 15.51 -22.48
N GLU A 49 0.84 14.92 -23.18
CA GLU A 49 0.42 15.38 -24.50
C GLU A 49 -0.18 16.80 -24.44
N PHE A 50 -1.09 17.05 -23.48
CA PHE A 50 -1.66 18.38 -23.28
C PHE A 50 -0.60 19.45 -22.95
N LEU A 51 0.41 19.08 -22.16
CA LEU A 51 1.51 19.97 -21.77
C LEU A 51 2.64 20.02 -22.80
N ARG A 52 2.58 19.23 -23.87
CA ARG A 52 3.70 19.03 -24.83
C ARG A 52 5.00 18.63 -24.12
N PHE A 53 4.87 17.83 -23.07
CA PHE A 53 5.99 17.32 -22.29
C PHE A 53 6.60 16.09 -22.99
N ALA A 54 7.91 16.15 -23.25
CA ALA A 54 8.59 15.17 -24.08
C ALA A 54 9.03 13.91 -23.32
N ASP A 55 9.34 14.03 -22.03
CA ASP A 55 9.74 12.88 -21.22
C ASP A 55 8.51 12.06 -20.82
N ARG A 56 8.53 10.77 -21.14
CA ARG A 56 7.40 9.86 -20.97
C ARG A 56 7.75 8.60 -20.18
N GLN A 57 8.93 8.57 -19.54
CA GLN A 57 9.35 7.41 -18.74
C GLN A 57 8.68 7.43 -17.35
N PHE A 58 7.37 7.23 -17.34
CA PHE A 58 6.56 7.23 -16.11
C PHE A 58 6.54 5.88 -15.37
N TYR A 59 6.97 4.81 -16.02
CA TYR A 59 7.20 3.48 -15.46
C TYR A 59 8.02 2.64 -16.45
N GLU A 60 8.61 1.55 -15.95
CA GLU A 60 9.35 0.55 -16.70
C GLU A 60 8.80 -0.86 -16.41
N ASP A 61 9.53 -1.94 -16.70
CA ASP A 61 9.13 -3.33 -16.50
C ASP A 61 9.14 -3.79 -15.03
N TRP A 62 8.57 -3.00 -14.12
CA TRP A 62 8.53 -3.25 -12.67
C TRP A 62 7.93 -4.60 -12.28
N TRP A 63 7.15 -5.21 -13.17
CA TRP A 63 6.49 -6.47 -12.87
C TRP A 63 7.43 -7.68 -12.86
N THR A 64 8.62 -7.54 -13.46
CA THR A 64 9.67 -8.56 -13.48
C THR A 64 10.65 -8.41 -12.31
N SER A 65 10.55 -7.33 -11.54
CA SER A 65 11.51 -7.00 -10.49
C SER A 65 11.51 -7.99 -9.32
N VAL A 66 12.72 -8.44 -8.99
CA VAL A 66 12.99 -9.35 -7.86
C VAL A 66 13.59 -8.59 -6.66
N ASN A 67 14.24 -7.46 -6.92
CA ASN A 67 14.92 -6.65 -5.90
C ASN A 67 14.12 -5.39 -5.58
N LEU A 68 14.13 -4.97 -4.31
CA LEU A 68 13.33 -3.84 -3.83
C LEU A 68 13.70 -2.53 -4.51
N ASP A 69 15.00 -2.31 -4.68
CA ASP A 69 15.53 -1.10 -5.33
C ASP A 69 15.13 -1.03 -6.80
N ASP A 70 15.10 -2.17 -7.50
CA ASP A 70 14.70 -2.26 -8.91
C ASP A 70 13.19 -2.02 -9.07
N TYR A 71 12.38 -2.63 -8.21
CA TYR A 71 10.93 -2.46 -8.24
C TYR A 71 10.51 -1.00 -8.07
N PHE A 72 11.06 -0.29 -7.07
CA PHE A 72 10.68 1.09 -6.83
C PHE A 72 11.17 2.06 -7.92
N ARG A 73 12.36 1.81 -8.50
CA ARG A 73 12.86 2.58 -9.65
C ARG A 73 11.92 2.47 -10.83
N LYS A 74 11.45 1.26 -11.13
CA LYS A 74 10.66 0.96 -12.32
C LYS A 74 9.16 1.22 -12.16
N TRP A 75 8.60 1.06 -10.95
CA TRP A 75 7.16 1.19 -10.73
C TRP A 75 6.69 2.62 -10.96
N ASN A 76 7.36 3.59 -10.36
CA ASN A 76 7.03 5.00 -10.49
C ASN A 76 8.32 5.83 -10.34
N PRO A 77 9.09 6.02 -11.43
CA PRO A 77 10.31 6.81 -11.45
C PRO A 77 10.10 8.22 -10.91
N ILE A 78 8.98 8.87 -11.22
CA ILE A 78 8.68 10.25 -10.75
C ILE A 78 8.74 10.33 -9.22
N VAL A 79 8.00 9.46 -8.53
CA VAL A 79 7.97 9.44 -7.05
C VAL A 79 9.29 8.93 -6.49
N TYR A 80 9.89 7.93 -7.15
CA TYR A 80 11.18 7.37 -6.74
C TYR A 80 12.27 8.43 -6.73
N GLU A 81 12.42 9.19 -7.82
CA GLU A 81 13.45 10.23 -7.96
C GLU A 81 13.22 11.37 -6.97
N TRP A 82 11.96 11.79 -6.78
CA TRP A 82 11.62 12.80 -5.78
C TRP A 82 12.04 12.36 -4.37
N LEU A 83 11.67 11.14 -3.96
CA LEU A 83 12.07 10.58 -2.67
C LEU A 83 13.59 10.38 -2.58
N TYR A 84 14.24 9.97 -3.67
CA TYR A 84 15.67 9.77 -3.71
C TYR A 84 16.42 11.07 -3.44
N VAL A 85 16.07 12.15 -4.16
CA VAL A 85 16.76 13.44 -4.07
C VAL A 85 16.45 14.14 -2.76
N PHE A 86 15.17 14.26 -2.37
CA PHE A 86 14.78 15.12 -1.26
C PHE A 86 14.74 14.44 0.11
N VAL A 87 14.64 13.11 0.15
CA VAL A 87 14.51 12.36 1.41
C VAL A 87 15.71 11.47 1.64
N TYR A 88 15.97 10.53 0.75
CA TYR A 88 17.03 9.54 0.95
C TYR A 88 18.42 10.17 0.93
N LYS A 89 18.74 10.97 -0.10
CA LYS A 89 20.04 11.60 -0.27
C LYS A 89 20.32 12.58 0.87
N GLU A 90 19.36 13.41 1.22
CA GLU A 90 19.47 14.34 2.35
C GLU A 90 19.65 13.60 3.69
N CYS A 91 18.87 12.55 3.95
CA CYS A 91 19.02 11.73 5.15
C CYS A 91 20.40 11.07 5.22
N ARG A 92 20.88 10.53 4.10
CA ARG A 92 22.20 9.90 4.02
C ARG A 92 23.30 10.95 4.22
N ASP A 93 23.29 12.03 3.46
CA ASP A 93 24.43 12.95 3.39
C ASP A 93 24.54 13.84 4.65
N HIS A 94 23.41 14.21 5.28
CA HIS A 94 23.40 15.15 6.42
C HIS A 94 23.08 14.52 7.78
N PHE A 95 22.26 13.46 7.85
CA PHE A 95 21.78 12.93 9.13
C PHE A 95 22.45 11.62 9.55
N ALA A 96 22.68 10.71 8.61
CA ALA A 96 23.23 9.40 8.91
C ALA A 96 24.12 8.82 7.78
N PRO A 97 25.31 9.41 7.52
CA PRO A 97 26.20 9.03 6.41
C PRO A 97 26.61 7.56 6.42
N GLU A 98 26.86 7.02 7.61
CA GLU A 98 27.30 5.64 7.79
C GLU A 98 26.15 4.63 7.88
N LYS A 99 24.89 5.10 7.98
CA LYS A 99 23.71 4.24 8.20
C LYS A 99 22.80 4.25 6.97
N THR A 100 23.32 3.85 5.81
CA THR A 100 22.58 3.80 4.54
C THR A 100 21.28 2.98 4.63
N GLN A 101 21.24 1.93 5.45
CA GLN A 101 20.03 1.11 5.63
C GLN A 101 18.95 1.84 6.42
N PHE A 102 19.34 2.70 7.37
CA PHE A 102 18.39 3.56 8.09
C PHE A 102 17.76 4.58 7.16
N ALA A 103 18.56 5.26 6.32
CA ALA A 103 18.03 6.20 5.33
C ALA A 103 17.05 5.54 4.35
N ARG A 104 17.35 4.32 3.87
CA ARG A 104 16.43 3.54 3.03
C ARG A 104 15.12 3.21 3.75
N LEU A 105 15.20 2.69 4.98
CA LEU A 105 14.03 2.34 5.76
C LEU A 105 13.17 3.57 6.05
N LEU A 106 13.78 4.67 6.46
CA LEU A 106 13.08 5.93 6.75
C LEU A 106 12.33 6.44 5.51
N THR A 107 13.00 6.48 4.36
CA THR A 107 12.39 6.91 3.09
C THR A 107 11.19 6.04 2.74
N LEU A 108 11.32 4.72 2.93
CA LEU A 108 10.24 3.78 2.67
C LEU A 108 9.07 3.93 3.65
N LEU A 109 9.34 4.11 4.95
CA LEU A 109 8.30 4.34 5.95
C LEU A 109 7.57 5.67 5.72
N LEU A 110 8.29 6.73 5.34
CA LEU A 110 7.69 8.01 4.95
C LEU A 110 6.77 7.84 3.73
N SER A 111 7.19 7.09 2.73
CA SER A 111 6.33 6.73 1.59
C SER A 111 5.07 5.99 2.06
N GLY A 112 5.22 4.99 2.94
CA GLY A 112 4.09 4.26 3.52
C GLY A 112 3.10 5.16 4.27
N LEU A 113 3.62 6.12 5.06
CA LEU A 113 2.79 7.07 5.81
C LEU A 113 1.96 7.95 4.88
N TYR A 114 2.52 8.38 3.74
CA TYR A 114 1.75 9.12 2.74
C TYR A 114 0.63 8.28 2.11
N HIS A 115 0.89 7.00 1.83
CA HIS A 115 -0.16 6.10 1.34
C HIS A 115 -1.28 5.92 2.38
N ASP A 116 -0.90 5.69 3.64
CA ASP A 116 -1.85 5.55 4.74
C ASP A 116 -2.65 6.84 4.99
N PHE A 117 -2.03 8.01 4.81
CA PHE A 117 -2.71 9.30 4.92
C PHE A 117 -3.80 9.45 3.84
N ILE A 118 -3.48 9.15 2.57
CA ILE A 118 -4.44 9.19 1.47
C ILE A 118 -5.60 8.22 1.72
N MET A 119 -5.29 7.00 2.16
CA MET A 119 -6.31 6.01 2.49
C MET A 119 -7.15 6.41 3.70
N CYS A 120 -6.53 7.00 4.72
CA CYS A 120 -7.22 7.46 5.91
C CYS A 120 -8.26 8.53 5.58
N ILE A 121 -7.93 9.46 4.69
CA ILE A 121 -8.87 10.49 4.22
C ILE A 121 -9.96 9.87 3.37
N SER A 122 -9.59 9.02 2.41
CA SER A 122 -10.51 8.44 1.42
C SER A 122 -11.51 7.49 2.06
N CYS A 123 -11.06 6.65 3.00
CA CYS A 123 -11.88 5.64 3.67
C CYS A 123 -12.41 6.10 5.04
N ARG A 124 -12.01 7.27 5.53
CA ARG A 124 -12.33 7.79 6.88
C ARG A 124 -12.00 6.79 8.00
N LEU A 125 -10.88 6.10 7.83
CA LEU A 125 -10.39 5.06 8.73
C LEU A 125 -8.89 5.26 8.96
N PHE A 126 -8.47 5.46 10.21
CA PHE A 126 -7.06 5.45 10.51
C PHE A 126 -6.54 4.01 10.63
N MET A 127 -5.76 3.57 9.64
CA MET A 127 -5.06 2.29 9.68
C MET A 127 -3.71 2.40 8.95
N PRO A 128 -2.56 2.29 9.65
CA PRO A 128 -1.22 2.40 9.06
C PRO A 128 -0.78 1.13 8.30
N PHE A 129 -1.63 0.65 7.39
CA PHE A 129 -1.49 -0.63 6.71
C PHE A 129 -0.31 -0.68 5.72
N PHE A 130 -0.13 0.36 4.92
CA PHE A 130 0.97 0.45 3.96
C PHE A 130 2.31 0.64 4.65
N THR A 131 2.37 1.49 5.69
CA THR A 131 3.58 1.70 6.49
C THR A 131 4.10 0.39 7.07
N PHE A 132 3.22 -0.40 7.71
CA PHE A 132 3.62 -1.69 8.28
C PHE A 132 4.01 -2.71 7.21
N GLY A 133 3.24 -2.82 6.12
CA GLY A 133 3.58 -3.79 5.08
C GLY A 133 4.86 -3.43 4.31
N TYR A 134 5.16 -2.15 4.12
CA TYR A 134 6.44 -1.72 3.56
C TYR A 134 7.61 -2.05 4.49
N GLY A 135 7.46 -1.80 5.80
CA GLY A 135 8.44 -2.24 6.80
C GLY A 135 8.64 -3.75 6.79
N PHE A 136 7.56 -4.53 6.67
CA PHE A 136 7.61 -5.98 6.58
C PHE A 136 8.34 -6.45 5.31
N ILE A 137 8.00 -5.91 4.13
CA ILE A 137 8.70 -6.23 2.87
C ILE A 137 10.18 -5.87 2.94
N PHE A 138 10.53 -4.76 3.60
CA PHE A 138 11.92 -4.38 3.83
C PHE A 138 12.67 -5.39 4.71
N LEU A 139 12.04 -5.94 5.74
CA LEU A 139 12.63 -7.01 6.56
C LEU A 139 12.79 -8.31 5.74
N LEU A 140 11.79 -8.64 4.92
CA LEU A 140 11.81 -9.82 4.06
C LEU A 140 12.94 -9.79 3.02
N ARG A 141 13.48 -8.61 2.66
CA ARG A 141 14.62 -8.49 1.74
C ARG A 141 15.90 -9.18 2.25
N SER A 142 16.03 -9.36 3.57
CA SER A 142 17.19 -10.04 4.17
C SER A 142 17.13 -11.56 4.01
N LEU A 143 15.98 -12.10 3.64
CA LEU A 143 15.80 -13.54 3.46
C LEU A 143 16.34 -13.96 2.09
N LYS A 144 17.09 -15.07 2.05
CA LYS A 144 17.62 -15.63 0.81
C LYS A 144 16.48 -16.21 -0.04
N GLY A 145 16.41 -15.84 -1.31
CA GLY A 145 15.48 -16.42 -2.29
C GLY A 145 15.01 -15.41 -3.34
N LYS A 146 14.75 -15.87 -4.57
CA LYS A 146 14.11 -15.04 -5.61
C LYS A 146 12.63 -14.91 -5.27
N ARG A 147 12.14 -13.68 -5.11
CA ARG A 147 10.72 -13.39 -4.86
C ARG A 147 10.26 -12.31 -5.81
N SER A 148 9.09 -12.50 -6.41
CA SER A 148 8.47 -11.43 -7.18
C SER A 148 7.91 -10.39 -6.21
N LEU A 149 8.33 -9.14 -6.40
CA LEU A 149 7.81 -8.05 -5.57
C LEU A 149 6.38 -7.68 -5.93
N VAL A 150 5.98 -7.84 -7.19
CA VAL A 150 4.56 -7.74 -7.58
C VAL A 150 3.70 -8.69 -6.80
N VAL A 151 4.16 -9.93 -6.59
CA VAL A 151 3.43 -10.92 -5.78
C VAL A 151 3.27 -10.42 -4.35
N SER A 152 4.33 -9.88 -3.78
CA SER A 152 4.31 -9.39 -2.40
C SER A 152 3.40 -8.18 -2.23
N TYR A 153 3.48 -7.19 -3.13
CA TYR A 153 2.63 -6.00 -3.11
C TYR A 153 1.18 -6.29 -3.50
N GLY A 154 0.94 -7.22 -4.43
CA GLY A 154 -0.40 -7.68 -4.77
C GLY A 154 -1.12 -8.34 -3.59
N ILE A 155 -0.39 -9.17 -2.82
CA ILE A 155 -0.91 -9.73 -1.55
C ILE A 155 -1.18 -8.61 -0.54
N GLN A 156 -0.25 -7.65 -0.39
CA GLN A 156 -0.46 -6.50 0.50
C GLN A 156 -1.75 -5.75 0.14
N VAL A 157 -1.94 -5.36 -1.13
CA VAL A 157 -3.15 -4.67 -1.57
C VAL A 157 -4.42 -5.51 -1.33
N SER A 158 -4.36 -6.82 -1.56
CA SER A 158 -5.48 -7.75 -1.33
C SER A 158 -5.87 -7.85 0.15
N MET A 159 -4.88 -7.92 1.03
CA MET A 159 -5.10 -7.88 2.48
C MET A 159 -5.73 -6.54 2.90
N GLY A 160 -5.26 -5.43 2.32
CA GLY A 160 -5.87 -4.10 2.52
C GLY A 160 -7.36 -4.09 2.18
N PHE A 161 -7.74 -4.60 1.00
CA PHE A 161 -9.15 -4.73 0.62
C PHE A 161 -9.97 -5.57 1.60
N THR A 162 -9.41 -6.67 2.09
CA THR A 162 -10.09 -7.53 3.06
C THR A 162 -10.38 -6.75 4.34
N ILE A 163 -9.39 -6.03 4.87
CA ILE A 163 -9.54 -5.29 6.12
C ILE A 163 -10.47 -4.08 5.94
N TRP A 164 -10.36 -3.34 4.84
CA TRP A 164 -11.27 -2.22 4.57
C TRP A 164 -12.70 -2.68 4.39
N THR A 165 -12.94 -3.84 3.76
CA THR A 165 -14.29 -4.38 3.62
C THR A 165 -14.85 -4.88 4.95
N MET A 166 -14.02 -5.52 5.80
CA MET A 166 -14.40 -5.85 7.19
C MET A 166 -14.81 -4.58 7.95
N GLU A 167 -13.99 -3.54 7.92
CA GLU A 167 -14.27 -2.28 8.62
C GLU A 167 -15.54 -1.60 8.09
N TYR A 168 -15.71 -1.57 6.77
CA TYR A 168 -16.86 -0.97 6.12
C TYR A 168 -18.17 -1.61 6.61
N TYR A 169 -18.24 -2.94 6.64
CA TYR A 169 -19.42 -3.65 7.14
C TYR A 169 -19.53 -3.60 8.66
N ALA A 170 -18.42 -3.62 9.41
CA ALA A 170 -18.43 -3.43 10.86
C ALA A 170 -19.03 -2.06 11.25
N ARG A 171 -18.74 -0.99 10.50
CA ARG A 171 -19.33 0.33 10.73
C ARG A 171 -20.84 0.39 10.47
N GLN A 172 -21.36 -0.48 9.61
CA GLN A 172 -22.79 -0.55 9.28
C GLN A 172 -23.56 -1.42 10.25
N ASN A 173 -23.01 -2.59 10.60
CA ASN A 173 -23.72 -3.62 11.32
C ASN A 173 -23.52 -3.54 12.84
N CYS A 174 -22.37 -3.04 13.31
CA CYS A 174 -22.05 -3.03 14.73
C CYS A 174 -22.52 -1.74 15.41
N PRO A 175 -23.09 -1.82 16.63
CA PRO A 175 -23.46 -0.64 17.38
C PRO A 175 -22.22 0.21 17.69
N ARG A 176 -22.40 1.53 17.64
CA ARG A 176 -21.33 2.47 17.98
C ARG A 176 -21.10 2.44 19.49
N VAL A 177 -19.91 2.01 19.90
CA VAL A 177 -19.50 1.91 21.32
C VAL A 177 -18.77 3.18 21.78
N GLN A 178 -18.11 3.89 20.86
CA GLN A 178 -17.29 5.07 21.16
C GLN A 178 -17.78 6.28 20.36
N ASP A 179 -17.76 7.45 21.00
CA ASP A 179 -18.17 8.71 20.38
C ASP A 179 -16.96 9.59 20.02
N GLY A 180 -17.18 10.51 19.08
CA GLY A 180 -16.18 11.50 18.67
C GLY A 180 -15.02 10.92 17.85
N ILE A 181 -13.81 11.43 18.09
CA ILE A 181 -12.58 11.13 17.33
C ILE A 181 -12.13 9.68 17.53
N LEU A 182 -12.41 9.09 18.69
CA LEU A 182 -12.02 7.71 19.00
C LEU A 182 -12.67 6.68 18.07
N ASP A 183 -13.90 6.94 17.60
CA ASP A 183 -14.60 6.09 16.61
C ASP A 183 -13.92 6.09 15.22
N VAL A 184 -13.08 7.09 14.94
CA VAL A 184 -12.30 7.17 13.70
C VAL A 184 -10.93 6.52 13.87
N LEU A 185 -10.33 6.65 15.06
CA LEU A 185 -9.00 6.12 15.36
C LEU A 185 -8.99 4.63 15.66
N ILE A 186 -10.05 4.11 16.28
CA ILE A 186 -10.15 2.70 16.66
C ILE A 186 -11.01 1.98 15.61
N PRO A 187 -10.44 1.05 14.83
CA PRO A 187 -11.18 0.28 13.86
C PRO A 187 -12.25 -0.60 14.54
N ARG A 188 -13.47 -0.56 14.02
CA ARG A 188 -14.60 -1.35 14.54
C ARG A 188 -14.43 -2.84 14.34
N PHE A 189 -13.74 -3.27 13.27
CA PHE A 189 -13.53 -4.69 12.98
C PHE A 189 -12.68 -5.43 14.03
N VAL A 190 -12.03 -4.71 14.96
CA VAL A 190 -11.19 -5.34 15.99
C VAL A 190 -12.01 -5.82 17.19
N TYR A 191 -13.08 -5.10 17.54
CA TYR A 191 -13.92 -5.41 18.69
C TYR A 191 -15.33 -5.90 18.30
N CYS A 192 -15.67 -5.79 17.02
CA CYS A 192 -16.72 -6.54 16.38
C CYS A 192 -16.12 -7.81 15.73
#